data_AF-A0A8J5CU03-F1
#
_entry.id   AF-A0A8J5CU03-F1
#
_cell.length_a   1.000
_cell.length_b   1.000
_cell.length_c   1.000
_cell.angle_alpha   90.00
_cell.angle_beta   90.00
_cell.angle_gamma   90.00
#
_symmetry.space_group_name_H-M   'P 1'
#
loop_
_entity.id
_entity.type
_entity.pdbx_description
1 polymer ?
#
loop_
_entity_poly.entity_id
_entity_poly.type
_entity_poly.pdbx_seq_one_letter_code
_entity_poly.pdbx_strand_id
1 'polypeptide(L)'
;MALLEEAEGKAEGEVLHCIYDTIAPALIQAKITMEKINDFKEKYTIDKFNMKWGDCSVIIPETWDAKMVEVCNVEQTCASVLPALLLVALDPPLTDTEAAHTLTQMTGHFLHFMYAYEQMFLDQALNEDNFRREMNDAYTNHNQLVGLLEVVQEACGVPQNASTLASLHGKMHVTTSMSQTNTRGFSTIRQSLLGLQRLQDVFWEGSSSVLRLVEDLDDEAGGRRRNRRKRNNRLTEGGDKKSGKNRKGSKRKRRRRHDFDQEEE
;
A
#
# COMPACT_ATOMS: atom_id res chain seq x y z
N MET A 1 -6.81 -37.08 -10.41
CA MET A 1 -8.18 -36.72 -10.01
C MET A 1 -8.47 -37.00 -8.53
N ALA A 2 -7.46 -37.03 -7.65
CA ALA A 2 -7.63 -37.40 -6.24
C ALA A 2 -7.31 -36.24 -5.26
N LEU A 3 -7.49 -34.99 -5.69
CA LEU A 3 -7.21 -33.79 -4.87
C LEU A 3 -8.45 -32.89 -4.70
N LEU A 4 -9.64 -33.37 -5.07
CA LEU A 4 -10.89 -32.62 -4.95
C LEU A 4 -11.84 -33.19 -3.86
N GLU A 5 -11.48 -34.29 -3.21
CA GLU A 5 -12.37 -35.00 -2.27
C GLU A 5 -12.18 -34.57 -0.79
N GLU A 6 -11.21 -33.72 -0.45
CA GLU A 6 -11.02 -33.25 0.94
C GLU A 6 -11.79 -31.96 1.28
N ALA A 7 -12.62 -31.45 0.35
CA ALA A 7 -13.50 -30.30 0.59
C ALA A 7 -14.95 -30.69 0.95
N GLU A 8 -15.28 -31.99 0.98
CA GLU A 8 -16.60 -32.48 1.39
C GLU A 8 -16.68 -32.61 2.91
N GLY A 9 -16.92 -31.49 3.61
CA GLY A 9 -17.16 -31.55 5.05
C GLY A 9 -17.45 -30.24 5.78
N LYS A 10 -17.24 -29.08 5.13
CA LYS A 10 -17.58 -27.77 5.72
C LYS A 10 -19.01 -27.38 5.35
N ALA A 11 -19.79 -26.87 6.30
CA ALA A 11 -21.09 -26.29 5.99
C ALA A 11 -20.90 -25.09 5.03
N GLU A 12 -21.83 -24.92 4.09
CA GLU A 12 -21.82 -23.81 3.14
C GLU A 12 -21.76 -22.47 3.90
N GLY A 13 -20.78 -21.63 3.57
CA GLY A 13 -20.53 -20.33 4.21
C GLY A 13 -19.39 -20.34 5.25
N GLU A 14 -18.84 -21.50 5.62
CA GLU A 14 -17.75 -21.57 6.61
C GLU A 14 -16.45 -20.91 6.12
N VAL A 15 -16.13 -21.02 4.83
CA VAL A 15 -14.91 -20.44 4.27
C VAL A 15 -15.03 -18.92 4.19
N LEU A 16 -16.15 -18.42 3.68
CA LEU A 16 -16.46 -17.00 3.59
C LEU A 16 -16.41 -16.33 4.97
N HIS A 17 -17.09 -16.92 5.96
CA HIS A 17 -17.07 -16.39 7.33
C HIS A 17 -15.66 -16.42 7.94
N CYS A 18 -14.93 -17.52 7.76
CA CYS A 18 -13.55 -17.60 8.22
C CYS A 18 -12.66 -16.49 7.63
N ILE A 19 -12.77 -16.24 6.32
CA ILE A 19 -11.98 -15.21 5.64
C ILE A 19 -12.31 -13.85 6.24
N TYR A 20 -13.59 -13.49 6.36
CA TYR A 20 -14.00 -12.19 6.89
C TYR A 20 -13.56 -11.95 8.34
N ASP A 21 -13.55 -12.99 9.17
CA ASP A 21 -13.12 -12.88 10.56
C ASP A 21 -11.60 -12.73 10.71
N THR A 22 -10.82 -13.30 9.79
CA THR A 22 -9.35 -13.38 9.88
C THR A 22 -8.60 -12.37 9.01
N ILE A 23 -9.24 -11.76 8.01
CA ILE A 23 -8.57 -10.88 7.03
C ILE A 23 -8.19 -9.49 7.55
N ALA A 24 -8.70 -9.08 8.73
CA ALA A 24 -8.49 -7.74 9.27
C ALA A 24 -7.02 -7.27 9.35
N PRO A 25 -6.04 -8.09 9.80
CA PRO A 25 -4.63 -7.69 9.79
C PRO A 25 -4.09 -7.39 8.39
N ALA A 26 -4.49 -8.18 7.38
CA ALA A 26 -4.11 -7.96 5.99
C ALA A 26 -4.71 -6.63 5.47
N LEU A 27 -5.96 -6.33 5.82
CA LEU A 27 -6.60 -5.06 5.45
C LEU A 27 -5.90 -3.86 6.09
N ILE A 28 -5.49 -3.96 7.35
CA ILE A 28 -4.73 -2.90 8.02
C ILE A 28 -3.37 -2.71 7.33
N GLN A 29 -2.65 -3.80 7.05
CA GLN A 29 -1.37 -3.75 6.37
C GLN A 29 -1.50 -3.16 4.96
N ALA A 30 -2.55 -3.49 4.21
CA ALA A 30 -2.81 -2.91 2.90
C ALA A 30 -3.05 -1.40 2.97
N LYS A 31 -3.81 -0.91 3.96
CA LYS A 31 -4.00 0.52 4.18
C LYS A 31 -2.68 1.23 4.49
N ILE A 32 -1.86 0.67 5.39
CA ILE A 32 -0.52 1.21 5.70
C ILE A 32 0.35 1.27 4.45
N THR A 33 0.36 0.20 3.66
CA THR A 33 1.13 0.11 2.41
C THR A 33 0.70 1.19 1.41
N MET A 34 -0.61 1.40 1.27
CA MET A 34 -1.19 2.41 0.39
C MET A 34 -0.81 3.83 0.83
N GLU A 35 -0.87 4.14 2.13
CA GLU A 35 -0.41 5.43 2.68
C GLU A 35 1.07 5.67 2.36
N LYS A 36 1.93 4.67 2.57
CA LYS A 36 3.37 4.76 2.25
C LYS A 36 3.64 5.04 0.78
N ILE A 37 2.90 4.42 -0.12
CA ILE A 37 3.05 4.67 -1.55
C ILE A 37 2.55 6.07 -1.92
N ASN A 38 1.43 6.49 -1.34
CA ASN A 38 0.88 7.83 -1.55
C ASN A 38 1.86 8.94 -1.10
N ASP A 39 2.70 8.70 -0.10
CA ASP A 39 3.72 9.65 0.36
C ASP A 39 4.78 9.98 -0.70
N PHE A 40 5.08 9.06 -1.63
CA PHE A 40 6.16 9.25 -2.61
C PHE A 40 5.74 9.27 -4.08
N LYS A 41 4.53 8.77 -4.44
CA LYS A 41 4.13 8.64 -5.86
C LYS A 41 4.15 9.95 -6.64
N GLU A 42 3.79 11.07 -6.00
CA GLU A 42 3.81 12.39 -6.61
C GLU A 42 5.25 12.82 -6.88
N LYS A 43 6.15 12.63 -5.91
CA LYS A 43 7.58 12.91 -6.08
C LYS A 43 8.19 12.07 -7.21
N TYR A 44 7.80 10.80 -7.32
CA TYR A 44 8.26 9.90 -8.37
C TYR A 44 7.89 10.41 -9.78
N THR A 45 6.63 10.80 -9.97
CA THR A 45 6.17 11.28 -11.29
C THR A 45 6.77 12.62 -11.69
N ILE A 46 6.97 13.51 -10.72
CA ILE A 46 7.68 14.78 -10.95
C ILE A 46 9.13 14.54 -11.34
N ASP A 47 9.84 13.64 -10.65
CA ASP A 47 11.25 13.34 -10.96
C ASP A 47 11.43 12.67 -12.33
N LYS A 48 10.59 11.67 -12.65
CA LYS A 48 10.77 10.84 -13.85
C LYS A 48 10.14 11.40 -15.12
N PHE A 49 9.10 12.23 -15.00
CA PHE A 49 8.34 12.75 -16.13
C PHE A 49 8.19 14.27 -16.12
N ASN A 50 8.57 14.96 -15.03
CA ASN A 50 8.29 16.39 -14.83
C ASN A 50 6.79 16.72 -14.86
N MET A 51 5.96 15.83 -14.31
CA MET A 51 4.50 15.95 -14.30
C MET A 51 3.94 15.43 -12.98
N LYS A 52 2.72 15.86 -12.63
CA LYS A 52 2.02 15.34 -11.45
C LYS A 52 1.45 13.95 -11.70
N TRP A 53 1.16 13.20 -10.63
CA TRP A 53 0.61 11.84 -10.72
C TRP A 53 -0.68 11.78 -11.55
N GLY A 54 -1.58 12.74 -11.34
CA GLY A 54 -2.85 12.82 -12.06
C GLY A 54 -2.66 12.99 -13.57
N ASP A 55 -1.73 13.85 -13.98
CA ASP A 55 -1.47 14.12 -15.40
C ASP A 55 -0.79 12.91 -16.08
N CYS A 56 0.17 12.28 -15.41
CA CYS A 56 0.78 11.02 -15.88
C CYS A 56 -0.27 9.92 -16.08
N SER A 57 -1.25 9.82 -15.16
CA SER A 57 -2.32 8.80 -15.24
C SER A 57 -3.25 9.01 -16.43
N VAL A 58 -3.37 10.23 -16.94
CA VAL A 58 -4.14 10.55 -18.15
C VAL A 58 -3.33 10.22 -19.42
N ILE A 59 -2.02 10.50 -19.40
CA ILE A 59 -1.15 10.35 -20.57
C ILE A 59 -0.75 8.88 -20.81
N ILE A 60 -0.50 8.13 -19.73
CA ILE A 60 -0.11 6.72 -19.78
C ILE A 60 -1.36 5.87 -19.51
N PRO A 61 -1.98 5.24 -20.52
CA PRO A 61 -3.22 4.49 -20.32
C PRO A 61 -3.05 3.30 -19.37
N GLU A 62 -4.03 3.00 -18.54
CA GLU A 62 -4.02 1.84 -17.63
C GLU A 62 -3.90 0.51 -18.37
N THR A 63 -4.44 0.43 -19.59
CA THR A 63 -4.36 -0.75 -20.46
C THR A 63 -2.93 -1.11 -20.85
N TRP A 64 -1.96 -0.23 -20.62
CA TRP A 64 -0.55 -0.48 -20.90
C TRP A 64 0.16 -1.15 -19.74
N ASP A 65 -0.34 -1.02 -18.50
CA ASP A 65 0.42 -1.41 -17.30
C ASP A 65 0.85 -2.86 -17.28
N ALA A 66 -0.08 -3.78 -17.60
CA ALA A 66 0.20 -5.21 -17.64
C ALA A 66 1.28 -5.58 -18.67
N LYS A 67 1.49 -4.74 -19.70
CA LYS A 67 2.47 -4.95 -20.76
C LYS A 67 3.81 -4.27 -20.48
N MET A 68 3.89 -3.41 -19.46
CA MET A 68 5.10 -2.63 -19.16
C MET A 68 6.08 -3.37 -18.24
N VAL A 69 5.61 -4.39 -17.52
CA VAL A 69 6.47 -5.30 -16.78
C VAL A 69 6.37 -6.67 -17.43
N GLU A 70 7.23 -6.95 -18.40
CA GLU A 70 7.39 -8.28 -18.96
C GLU A 70 8.68 -8.93 -18.46
N VAL A 71 8.59 -10.22 -18.17
CA VAL A 71 9.72 -11.09 -17.84
C VAL A 71 9.82 -12.18 -18.88
N CYS A 72 11.02 -12.38 -19.41
CA CYS A 72 11.25 -13.38 -20.44
C CYS A 72 12.15 -14.49 -19.88
N ASN A 73 11.90 -15.73 -20.32
CA ASN A 73 12.85 -16.80 -20.13
C ASN A 73 14.02 -16.68 -21.13
N VAL A 74 15.02 -17.56 -21.01
CA VAL A 74 16.19 -17.61 -21.91
C VAL A 74 15.77 -17.83 -23.38
N GLU A 75 14.61 -18.45 -23.60
CA GLU A 75 14.01 -18.71 -24.93
C GLU A 75 13.15 -17.55 -25.45
N GLN A 76 13.19 -16.37 -24.81
CA GLN A 76 12.41 -15.17 -25.17
C GLN A 76 10.88 -15.33 -25.12
N THR A 77 10.37 -16.35 -24.43
CA THR A 77 8.96 -16.41 -24.07
C THR A 77 8.70 -15.47 -22.91
N CYS A 78 7.97 -14.39 -23.17
CA CYS A 78 7.70 -13.34 -22.20
C CYS A 78 6.33 -13.51 -21.55
N ALA A 79 6.23 -13.15 -20.28
CA ALA A 79 4.99 -13.09 -19.52
C ALA A 79 4.87 -11.73 -18.84
N SER A 80 3.66 -11.17 -18.86
CA SER A 80 3.30 -10.02 -18.03
C SER A 80 3.45 -10.36 -16.56
N VAL A 81 4.22 -9.56 -15.84
CA VAL A 81 4.33 -9.62 -14.38
C VAL A 81 3.18 -8.89 -13.73
N LEU A 82 2.79 -7.70 -14.21
CA LEU A 82 1.71 -6.97 -13.55
C LEU A 82 0.35 -7.57 -13.91
N PRO A 83 -0.55 -7.75 -12.93
CA PRO A 83 -1.95 -8.04 -13.23
C PRO A 83 -2.57 -6.89 -14.02
N ALA A 84 -3.53 -7.21 -14.88
CA ALA A 84 -4.30 -6.22 -15.64
C ALA A 84 -5.49 -5.73 -14.81
N LEU A 85 -5.23 -4.99 -13.72
CA LEU A 85 -6.30 -4.39 -12.93
C LEU A 85 -6.78 -3.10 -13.57
N LEU A 86 -8.09 -2.92 -13.56
CA LEU A 86 -8.78 -1.70 -13.99
C LEU A 86 -9.46 -1.06 -12.79
N LEU A 87 -9.69 0.26 -12.86
CA LEU A 87 -10.57 1.00 -11.94
C LEU A 87 -12.04 0.57 -12.11
N VAL A 88 -12.37 -0.62 -11.60
CA VAL A 88 -13.74 -1.14 -11.59
C VAL A 88 -14.05 -1.60 -10.16
N ALA A 89 -15.13 -1.08 -9.60
CA ALA A 89 -15.65 -1.53 -8.30
C ALA A 89 -16.05 -3.01 -8.41
N LEU A 90 -15.74 -3.79 -7.38
CA LEU A 90 -16.10 -5.19 -7.32
C LEU A 90 -17.00 -5.43 -6.16
N ASP A 91 -18.01 -6.26 -6.41
CA ASP A 91 -18.89 -6.72 -5.37
C ASP A 91 -18.12 -7.67 -4.44
N PRO A 92 -18.34 -7.58 -3.11
CA PRO A 92 -17.82 -8.55 -2.16
C PRO A 92 -18.26 -9.98 -2.51
N PRO A 93 -17.43 -11.01 -2.25
CA PRO A 93 -17.82 -12.39 -2.49
C PRO A 93 -19.01 -12.79 -1.60
N LEU A 94 -19.97 -13.52 -2.19
CA LEU A 94 -21.18 -13.97 -1.51
C LEU A 94 -21.19 -15.48 -1.24
N THR A 95 -20.27 -16.22 -1.86
CA THR A 95 -20.13 -17.67 -1.71
C THR A 95 -18.72 -18.05 -1.28
N ASP A 96 -18.58 -19.23 -0.67
CA ASP A 96 -17.27 -19.78 -0.28
C ASP A 96 -16.32 -19.90 -1.47
N THR A 97 -16.82 -20.37 -2.62
CA THR A 97 -16.05 -20.54 -3.85
C THR A 97 -15.53 -19.20 -4.36
N GLU A 98 -16.38 -18.17 -4.41
CA GLU A 98 -15.99 -16.82 -4.82
C GLU A 98 -14.96 -16.21 -3.86
N ALA A 99 -15.14 -16.38 -2.55
CA ALA A 99 -14.23 -15.86 -1.55
C ALA A 99 -12.84 -16.52 -1.64
N ALA A 100 -12.81 -17.85 -1.71
CA ALA A 100 -11.58 -18.63 -1.86
C ALA A 100 -10.83 -18.26 -3.14
N HIS A 101 -11.55 -18.18 -4.27
CA HIS A 101 -10.98 -17.80 -5.55
C HIS A 101 -10.44 -16.35 -5.51
N THR A 102 -11.22 -15.41 -4.98
CA THR A 102 -10.84 -14.00 -4.91
C THR A 102 -9.62 -13.80 -4.02
N LEU A 103 -9.59 -14.44 -2.84
CA LEU A 103 -8.43 -14.41 -1.95
C LEU A 103 -7.18 -14.96 -2.64
N THR A 104 -7.30 -16.10 -3.32
CA THR A 104 -6.18 -16.73 -4.05
C THR A 104 -5.66 -15.85 -5.19
N GLN A 105 -6.56 -15.22 -5.93
CA GLN A 105 -6.20 -14.25 -6.98
C GLN A 105 -5.49 -13.03 -6.41
N MET A 106 -6.00 -12.47 -5.31
CA MET A 106 -5.38 -11.33 -4.62
C MET A 106 -3.98 -11.66 -4.12
N THR A 107 -3.80 -12.78 -3.42
CA THR A 107 -2.47 -13.23 -2.98
C THR A 107 -1.51 -13.33 -4.17
N GLY A 108 -1.99 -13.90 -5.29
CA GLY A 108 -1.24 -13.93 -6.55
C GLY A 108 -0.82 -12.53 -7.02
N HIS A 109 -1.77 -11.59 -7.11
CA HIS A 109 -1.48 -10.21 -7.52
C HIS A 109 -0.44 -9.53 -6.63
N PHE A 110 -0.52 -9.71 -5.30
CA PHE A 110 0.46 -9.11 -4.38
C PHE A 110 1.86 -9.74 -4.49
N LEU A 111 1.95 -11.04 -4.79
CA LEU A 111 3.22 -11.68 -5.17
C LEU A 111 3.82 -11.04 -6.43
N HIS A 112 2.99 -10.80 -7.45
CA HIS A 112 3.41 -10.12 -8.68
C HIS A 112 3.89 -8.68 -8.41
N PHE A 113 3.20 -7.92 -7.54
CA PHE A 113 3.65 -6.57 -7.16
C PHE A 113 4.96 -6.58 -6.39
N MET A 114 5.13 -7.53 -5.46
CA MET A 114 6.37 -7.69 -4.72
C MET A 114 7.55 -7.87 -5.68
N TYR A 115 7.43 -8.79 -6.64
CA TYR A 115 8.47 -9.00 -7.65
C TYR A 115 8.71 -7.77 -8.54
N ALA A 116 7.65 -7.04 -8.92
CA ALA A 116 7.79 -5.81 -9.70
C ALA A 116 8.53 -4.70 -8.91
N TYR A 117 8.31 -4.58 -7.60
CA TYR A 117 9.06 -3.64 -6.75
C TYR A 117 10.52 -4.07 -6.54
N GLU A 118 10.79 -5.37 -6.44
CA GLU A 118 12.16 -5.90 -6.40
C GLU A 118 12.92 -5.50 -7.67
N GLN A 119 12.30 -5.66 -8.85
CA GLN A 119 12.93 -5.21 -10.09
C GLN A 119 13.17 -3.69 -10.09
N MET A 120 12.18 -2.90 -9.69
CA MET A 120 12.36 -1.45 -9.60
C MET A 120 13.51 -1.06 -8.67
N PHE A 121 13.66 -1.76 -7.54
CA PHE A 121 14.77 -1.54 -6.63
C PHE A 121 16.11 -1.80 -7.32
N LEU A 122 16.24 -2.90 -8.05
CA LEU A 122 17.45 -3.22 -8.82
C LEU A 122 17.74 -2.16 -9.89
N ASP A 123 16.71 -1.70 -10.61
CA ASP A 123 16.87 -0.66 -11.63
C ASP A 123 17.35 0.67 -11.03
N GLN A 124 16.79 1.08 -9.88
CA GLN A 124 17.22 2.26 -9.14
C GLN A 124 18.66 2.06 -8.63
N ALA A 125 18.98 0.92 -8.03
CA ALA A 125 20.34 0.65 -7.55
C ALA A 125 21.40 0.71 -8.67
N LEU A 126 21.05 0.37 -9.90
CA LEU A 126 21.95 0.39 -11.05
C LEU A 126 22.08 1.76 -11.72
N ASN A 127 21.03 2.58 -11.70
CA ASN A 127 20.96 3.81 -12.49
C ASN A 127 20.78 5.09 -11.67
N GLU A 128 20.01 5.05 -10.58
CA GLU A 128 19.58 6.23 -9.81
C GLU A 128 19.18 5.91 -8.36
N ASP A 129 19.80 6.58 -7.37
CA ASP A 129 19.57 6.26 -5.94
C ASP A 129 18.35 6.98 -5.29
N ASN A 130 17.62 7.81 -6.04
CA ASN A 130 16.64 8.76 -5.50
C ASN A 130 15.40 8.15 -4.82
N PHE A 131 15.04 6.92 -5.20
CA PHE A 131 13.83 6.22 -4.70
C PHE A 131 14.12 4.83 -4.15
N ARG A 132 15.39 4.44 -4.00
CA ARG A 132 15.78 3.07 -3.64
C ARG A 132 15.15 2.64 -2.30
N ARG A 133 15.12 3.54 -1.32
CA ARG A 133 14.51 3.29 -0.01
C ARG A 133 13.01 3.11 -0.13
N GLU A 134 12.34 4.01 -0.85
CA GLU A 134 10.89 3.97 -1.06
C GLU A 134 10.45 2.67 -1.75
N MET A 135 11.22 2.18 -2.73
CA MET A 135 10.96 0.88 -3.37
C MET A 135 11.17 -0.30 -2.44
N ASN A 136 12.23 -0.29 -1.63
CA ASN A 136 12.47 -1.33 -0.65
C ASN A 136 11.39 -1.38 0.45
N ASP A 137 10.93 -0.20 0.89
CA ASP A 137 9.84 -0.09 1.86
C ASP A 137 8.54 -0.63 1.26
N ALA A 138 8.21 -0.26 0.02
CA ALA A 138 7.04 -0.79 -0.68
C ALA A 138 7.12 -2.31 -0.85
N TYR A 139 8.27 -2.85 -1.29
CA TYR A 139 8.53 -4.29 -1.37
C TYR A 139 8.29 -4.98 -0.03
N THR A 140 8.90 -4.47 1.05
CA THR A 140 8.80 -5.07 2.39
C THR A 140 7.35 -5.09 2.89
N ASN A 141 6.61 -4.01 2.67
CA ASN A 141 5.19 -3.92 3.04
C ASN A 141 4.32 -4.90 2.22
N HIS A 142 4.61 -5.08 0.93
CA HIS A 142 3.91 -6.08 0.09
C HIS A 142 4.24 -7.51 0.54
N ASN A 143 5.49 -7.80 0.84
CA ASN A 143 5.90 -9.13 1.35
C ASN A 143 5.19 -9.47 2.67
N GLN A 144 5.10 -8.50 3.59
CA GLN A 144 4.33 -8.66 4.83
C GLN A 144 2.84 -8.88 4.55
N LEU A 145 2.26 -8.14 3.61
CA LEU A 145 0.85 -8.32 3.21
C LEU A 145 0.60 -9.72 2.63
N VAL A 146 1.47 -10.21 1.75
CA VAL A 146 1.39 -11.57 1.20
C VAL A 146 1.41 -12.60 2.32
N GLY A 147 2.36 -12.50 3.26
CA GLY A 147 2.43 -13.44 4.39
C GLY A 147 1.15 -13.44 5.24
N LEU A 148 0.50 -12.28 5.43
CA LEU A 148 -0.78 -12.20 6.12
C LEU A 148 -1.92 -12.86 5.33
N LEU A 149 -1.96 -12.68 4.00
CA LEU A 149 -2.95 -13.32 3.14
C LEU A 149 -2.76 -14.85 3.10
N GLU A 150 -1.52 -15.33 3.08
CA GLU A 150 -1.20 -16.77 3.15
C GLU A 150 -1.64 -17.39 4.49
N VAL A 151 -1.47 -16.67 5.60
CA VAL A 151 -1.99 -17.09 6.92
C VAL A 151 -3.52 -17.20 6.90
N VAL A 152 -4.22 -16.28 6.24
CA VAL A 152 -5.68 -16.36 6.07
C VAL A 152 -6.05 -17.58 5.21
N GLN A 153 -5.33 -17.82 4.12
CA GLN A 153 -5.56 -18.98 3.26
C GLN A 153 -5.39 -20.29 4.02
N GLU A 154 -4.31 -20.43 4.80
CA GLU A 154 -4.04 -21.60 5.63
C GLU A 154 -5.13 -21.80 6.69
N ALA A 155 -5.48 -20.74 7.42
CA ALA A 155 -6.49 -20.80 8.49
C ALA A 155 -7.87 -21.23 7.97
N CYS A 156 -8.24 -20.81 6.76
CA CYS A 156 -9.56 -21.09 6.19
C CYS A 156 -9.60 -22.34 5.28
N GLY A 157 -8.45 -23.00 5.06
CA GLY A 157 -8.36 -24.16 4.17
C GLY A 157 -8.50 -23.78 2.68
N VAL A 158 -8.10 -22.56 2.32
CA VAL A 158 -8.06 -22.10 0.93
C VAL A 158 -6.71 -22.52 0.33
N PRO A 159 -6.70 -23.15 -0.87
CA PRO A 159 -5.45 -23.57 -1.50
C PRO A 159 -4.53 -22.37 -1.79
N GLN A 160 -3.24 -22.54 -1.51
CA GLN A 160 -2.24 -21.51 -1.78
C GLN A 160 -1.92 -21.38 -3.28
N ASN A 161 -1.52 -20.18 -3.70
CA ASN A 161 -1.21 -19.86 -5.08
C ASN A 161 0.24 -20.25 -5.48
N ALA A 162 0.56 -21.54 -5.37
CA ALA A 162 1.92 -22.05 -5.63
C ALA A 162 2.37 -21.88 -7.10
N SER A 163 1.43 -21.82 -8.05
CA SER A 163 1.72 -21.70 -9.48
C SER A 163 2.27 -20.32 -9.85
N THR A 164 1.83 -19.25 -9.18
CA THR A 164 2.33 -17.89 -9.42
C THR A 164 3.83 -17.79 -9.10
N LEU A 165 4.26 -18.25 -7.92
CA LEU A 165 5.68 -18.26 -7.52
C LEU A 165 6.55 -19.08 -8.47
N ALA A 166 6.10 -20.28 -8.81
CA ALA A 166 6.79 -21.15 -9.76
C ALA A 166 6.91 -20.50 -11.16
N SER A 167 5.90 -19.73 -11.57
CA SER A 167 5.91 -19.04 -12.87
C SER A 167 6.85 -17.84 -12.92
N LEU A 168 7.23 -17.23 -11.79
CA LEU A 168 8.09 -16.06 -11.75
C LEU A 168 9.55 -16.42 -11.48
N HIS A 169 9.80 -17.56 -10.84
CA HIS A 169 11.13 -18.05 -10.53
C HIS A 169 12.00 -18.25 -11.79
N GLY A 170 13.21 -17.69 -11.78
CA GLY A 170 14.19 -17.85 -12.87
C GLY A 170 13.93 -17.00 -14.12
N LYS A 171 12.95 -16.09 -14.10
CA LYS A 171 12.75 -15.15 -15.21
C LYS A 171 13.58 -13.88 -15.00
N MET A 172 14.09 -13.32 -16.10
CA MET A 172 14.86 -12.08 -16.09
C MET A 172 14.10 -10.99 -16.85
N HIS A 173 14.19 -9.77 -16.33
CA HIS A 173 13.69 -8.61 -17.06
C HIS A 173 14.61 -8.27 -18.23
N VAL A 174 14.01 -8.12 -19.41
CA VAL A 174 14.74 -7.74 -20.63
C VAL A 174 14.31 -6.33 -21.00
N THR A 175 15.03 -5.32 -20.53
CA THR A 175 14.92 -3.97 -21.09
C THR A 175 16.18 -3.16 -20.85
N THR A 176 16.50 -2.34 -21.85
CA THR A 176 17.75 -1.58 -21.95
C THR A 176 17.50 -0.07 -22.06
N SER A 177 16.24 0.40 -22.02
CA SER A 177 15.92 1.82 -22.19
C SER A 177 15.37 2.48 -20.93
N MET A 178 15.93 3.64 -20.57
CA MET A 178 15.54 4.41 -19.38
C MET A 178 14.06 4.84 -19.38
N SER A 179 13.53 5.19 -20.56
CA SER A 179 12.12 5.56 -20.71
C SER A 179 11.17 4.41 -20.39
N GLN A 180 11.55 3.17 -20.74
CA GLN A 180 10.76 1.99 -20.39
C GLN A 180 10.89 1.68 -18.89
N THR A 181 12.07 1.84 -18.30
CA THR A 181 12.27 1.69 -16.84
C THR A 181 11.38 2.64 -16.04
N ASN A 182 11.29 3.91 -16.45
CA ASN A 182 10.44 4.90 -15.76
C ASN A 182 8.95 4.58 -15.92
N THR A 183 8.52 4.24 -17.14
CA THR A 183 7.11 3.88 -17.42
C THR A 183 6.71 2.62 -16.66
N ARG A 184 7.60 1.63 -16.62
CA ARG A 184 7.43 0.42 -15.81
C ARG A 184 7.22 0.75 -14.34
N GLY A 185 8.09 1.60 -13.79
CA GLY A 185 8.00 1.97 -12.39
C GLY A 185 6.69 2.68 -12.05
N PHE A 186 6.23 3.57 -12.93
CA PHE A 186 4.91 4.17 -12.83
C PHE A 186 3.78 3.14 -12.86
N SER A 187 3.81 2.20 -13.81
CA SER A 187 2.82 1.11 -13.91
C SER A 187 2.79 0.22 -12.68
N THR A 188 3.94 -0.12 -12.11
CA THR A 188 4.02 -0.91 -10.86
C THR A 188 3.37 -0.18 -9.70
N ILE A 189 3.71 1.10 -9.49
CA ILE A 189 3.12 1.92 -8.43
C ILE A 189 1.60 2.02 -8.62
N ARG A 190 1.13 2.27 -9.84
CA ARG A 190 -0.29 2.42 -10.15
C ARG A 190 -1.06 1.12 -9.89
N GLN A 191 -0.62 0.00 -10.46
CA GLN A 191 -1.29 -1.28 -10.30
C GLN A 191 -1.25 -1.79 -8.85
N SER A 192 -0.16 -1.53 -8.13
CA SER A 192 -0.06 -1.78 -6.69
C SER A 192 -1.13 -1.01 -5.90
N LEU A 193 -1.27 0.30 -6.14
CA LEU A 193 -2.32 1.11 -5.51
C LEU A 193 -3.73 0.60 -5.85
N LEU A 194 -3.98 0.21 -7.11
CA LEU A 194 -5.25 -0.37 -7.52
C LEU A 194 -5.52 -1.70 -6.81
N GLY A 195 -4.52 -2.58 -6.71
CA GLY A 195 -4.65 -3.85 -5.99
C GLY A 195 -4.92 -3.67 -4.50
N LEU A 196 -4.23 -2.72 -3.85
CA LEU A 196 -4.45 -2.38 -2.44
C LEU A 196 -5.86 -1.86 -2.21
N GLN A 197 -6.34 -0.94 -3.06
CA GLN A 197 -7.71 -0.42 -2.99
C GLN A 197 -8.73 -1.54 -3.21
N ARG A 198 -8.50 -2.40 -4.20
CA ARG A 198 -9.39 -3.52 -4.53
C ARG A 198 -9.49 -4.53 -3.38
N LEU A 199 -8.40 -4.81 -2.67
CA LEU A 199 -8.42 -5.66 -1.47
C LEU A 199 -9.27 -5.03 -0.37
N GLN A 200 -9.18 -3.71 -0.15
CA GLN A 200 -10.04 -3.00 0.78
C GLN A 200 -11.51 -3.12 0.35
N ASP A 201 -11.84 -2.70 -0.88
CA ASP A 201 -13.22 -2.61 -1.34
C ASP A 201 -13.96 -3.96 -1.25
N VAL A 202 -13.27 -5.05 -1.59
CA VAL A 202 -13.87 -6.39 -1.62
C VAL A 202 -14.12 -6.96 -0.22
N PHE A 203 -13.22 -6.76 0.73
CA PHE A 203 -13.26 -7.46 2.02
C PHE A 203 -13.54 -6.56 3.23
N TRP A 204 -13.57 -5.24 3.07
CA TRP A 204 -13.77 -4.30 4.16
C TRP A 204 -15.18 -4.37 4.76
N GLU A 205 -16.22 -4.38 3.92
CA GLU A 205 -17.61 -4.38 4.38
C GLU A 205 -18.02 -5.72 5.03
N GLY A 206 -17.41 -6.81 4.59
CA GLY A 206 -17.68 -8.14 5.16
C GLY A 206 -16.92 -8.44 6.46
N SER A 207 -15.84 -7.72 6.77
CA SER A 207 -15.01 -8.02 7.94
C SER A 207 -15.59 -7.46 9.24
N SER A 208 -16.19 -8.36 10.04
CA SER A 208 -16.74 -8.05 11.38
C SER A 208 -15.69 -7.48 12.34
N SER A 209 -14.45 -7.95 12.22
CA SER A 209 -13.29 -7.58 13.03
C SER A 209 -12.79 -6.16 12.75
N VAL A 210 -12.86 -5.70 11.50
CA VAL A 210 -12.46 -4.35 11.11
C VAL A 210 -13.44 -3.30 11.63
N LEU A 211 -14.74 -3.59 11.57
CA LEU A 211 -15.77 -2.70 12.12
C LEU A 211 -15.58 -2.48 13.62
N ARG A 212 -15.23 -3.54 14.38
CA ARG A 212 -14.90 -3.43 15.80
C ARG A 212 -13.63 -2.62 16.08
N LEU A 213 -12.59 -2.81 15.27
CA LEU A 213 -11.34 -2.04 15.41
C LEU A 213 -11.52 -0.55 15.07
N VAL A 214 -12.42 -0.21 14.15
CA VAL A 214 -12.79 1.20 13.87
C VAL A 214 -13.61 1.79 15.02
N GLU A 215 -14.56 1.04 15.58
CA GLU A 215 -15.28 1.43 16.80
C GLU A 215 -14.32 1.69 17.98
N ASP A 216 -13.33 0.82 18.18
CA ASP A 216 -12.31 0.98 19.23
C ASP A 216 -11.38 2.19 18.98
N LEU A 217 -11.03 2.47 17.72
CA LEU A 217 -10.23 3.65 17.34
C LEU A 217 -11.02 4.96 17.51
N ASP A 218 -12.31 4.96 17.20
CA ASP A 218 -13.20 6.11 17.43
C ASP A 218 -13.47 6.33 18.92
N ASP A 219 -13.57 5.27 19.72
CA ASP A 219 -13.70 5.34 21.17
C ASP A 219 -12.39 5.82 21.85
N GLU A 220 -11.22 5.42 21.34
CA GLU A 220 -9.93 5.97 21.75
C GLU A 220 -9.82 7.47 21.42
N ALA A 221 -10.24 7.89 20.22
CA ALA A 221 -10.24 9.29 19.81
C ALA A 221 -11.26 10.13 20.60
N GLY A 222 -12.44 9.56 20.90
CA GLY A 222 -13.49 10.14 21.73
C GLY A 222 -13.09 10.24 23.21
N GLY A 223 -12.41 9.23 23.74
CA GLY A 223 -11.84 9.17 25.08
C GLY A 223 -10.73 10.19 25.29
N ARG A 224 -9.82 10.35 24.31
CA ARG A 224 -8.78 11.40 24.34
C ARG A 224 -9.39 12.81 24.30
N ARG A 225 -10.48 13.04 23.55
CA ARG A 225 -11.22 14.33 23.56
C ARG A 225 -11.91 14.61 24.89
N ARG A 226 -12.54 13.62 25.53
CA ARG A 226 -13.15 13.75 26.87
C ARG A 226 -12.12 14.05 27.96
N ASN A 227 -10.96 13.38 27.93
CA ASN A 227 -9.88 13.62 28.89
C ASN A 227 -9.21 15.00 28.69
N ARG A 228 -9.10 15.50 27.46
CA ARG A 228 -8.60 16.85 27.19
C ARG A 228 -9.56 17.95 27.70
N ARG A 229 -10.88 17.76 27.57
CA ARG A 229 -11.89 18.68 28.15
C ARG A 229 -11.89 18.67 29.69
N LYS A 230 -11.80 17.49 30.34
CA LYS A 230 -11.67 17.42 31.80
C LYS A 230 -10.37 18.05 32.32
N ARG A 231 -9.26 17.91 31.58
CA ARG A 231 -7.97 18.52 31.96
C ARG A 231 -7.96 20.05 31.80
N ASN A 232 -8.62 20.58 30.77
CA ASN A 232 -8.76 22.03 30.59
C ASN A 232 -9.70 22.67 31.61
N ASN A 233 -10.81 22.03 31.98
CA ASN A 233 -11.70 22.57 33.03
C ASN A 233 -11.07 22.54 34.43
N ARG A 234 -10.14 21.61 34.71
CA ARG A 234 -9.37 21.59 35.97
C ARG A 234 -8.35 22.71 36.11
N LEU A 235 -7.93 23.33 35.00
CA LEU A 235 -6.98 24.43 35.00
C LEU A 235 -7.65 25.81 35.09
N THR A 236 -8.98 25.88 34.96
CA THR A 236 -9.73 27.15 35.00
C THR A 236 -10.46 27.41 36.32
N GLU A 237 -10.49 26.46 37.27
CA GLU A 237 -11.24 26.60 38.53
C GLU A 237 -10.36 26.66 39.80
N GLY A 238 -9.04 26.79 39.67
CA GLY A 238 -8.13 26.88 40.81
C GLY A 238 -7.17 28.05 40.73
N GLY A 239 -7.60 29.25 41.15
CA GLY A 239 -6.65 30.36 41.30
C GLY A 239 -7.27 31.72 41.50
N ASP A 240 -7.89 31.95 42.66
CA ASP A 240 -8.24 33.29 43.11
C ASP A 240 -7.58 33.58 44.47
N LYS A 241 -6.45 34.32 44.47
CA LYS A 241 -6.13 35.46 45.36
C LYS A 241 -4.63 35.83 45.39
N LYS A 242 -4.43 37.13 45.09
CA LYS A 242 -3.48 38.11 45.66
C LYS A 242 -2.04 38.22 45.12
N SER A 243 -1.83 39.43 44.55
CA SER A 243 -0.79 40.42 44.90
C SER A 243 0.56 40.38 44.19
N GLY A 244 0.92 41.51 43.58
CA GLY A 244 2.30 42.02 43.66
C GLY A 244 2.89 42.60 42.36
N LYS A 245 2.92 43.93 42.29
CA LYS A 245 3.67 44.80 41.36
C LYS A 245 5.06 44.27 40.96
N ASN A 246 5.43 44.38 39.67
CA ASN A 246 6.54 45.24 39.24
C ASN A 246 6.67 45.39 37.71
N ARG A 247 6.98 46.64 37.31
CA ARG A 247 7.28 47.10 35.95
C ARG A 247 8.71 46.76 35.53
N LYS A 248 8.90 46.45 34.23
CA LYS A 248 10.01 46.79 33.30
C LYS A 248 9.86 45.79 32.12
N GLY A 249 9.61 46.18 30.86
CA GLY A 249 10.29 47.20 30.08
C GLY A 249 11.54 46.61 29.43
N SER A 250 11.42 45.92 28.29
CA SER A 250 12.53 45.78 27.35
C SER A 250 12.04 45.51 25.92
N LYS A 251 12.34 46.47 25.04
CA LYS A 251 12.19 46.43 23.59
C LYS A 251 13.43 45.77 22.97
N ARG A 252 13.26 45.30 21.72
CA ARG A 252 14.29 44.95 20.70
C ARG A 252 14.92 43.56 20.91
N LYS A 253 15.17 42.76 19.86
CA LYS A 253 15.80 43.15 18.59
C LYS A 253 15.45 42.17 17.47
N ARG A 254 14.80 42.66 16.40
CA ARG A 254 14.91 42.12 15.04
C ARG A 254 16.37 42.25 14.62
N ARG A 255 16.97 41.20 14.07
CA ARG A 255 18.16 41.30 13.21
C ARG A 255 17.76 40.84 11.81
N ARG A 256 17.78 41.80 10.89
CA ARG A 256 17.80 41.65 9.43
C ARG A 256 19.22 42.01 8.97
N ARG A 257 19.61 41.40 7.85
CA ARG A 257 20.65 41.76 6.86
C ARG A 257 22.12 41.45 7.16
N HIS A 258 22.71 40.65 6.28
CA HIS A 258 23.69 41.01 5.23
C HIS A 258 23.57 39.87 4.18
N ASP A 259 23.34 40.02 2.87
CA ASP A 259 23.76 40.95 1.81
C ASP A 259 25.30 41.08 1.69
N PHE A 260 25.84 40.27 0.77
CA PHE A 260 27.04 40.38 -0.09
C PHE A 260 26.87 39.25 -1.15
N ASP A 261 26.32 39.49 -2.35
CA ASP A 261 26.90 40.07 -3.57
C ASP A 261 28.22 39.45 -4.05
N GLN A 262 28.15 38.89 -5.28
CA GLN A 262 29.14 38.89 -6.38
C GLN A 262 30.50 38.20 -6.11
N GLU A 263 31.22 37.57 -7.03
CA GLU A 263 31.22 37.45 -8.49
C GLU A 263 32.28 36.37 -8.86
N GLU A 264 32.23 35.84 -10.10
CA GLU A 264 33.34 35.23 -10.87
C GLU A 264 33.94 33.90 -10.33
N GLU A 265 34.05 32.79 -11.06
CA GLU A 265 34.37 32.51 -12.48
C GLU A 265 33.62 31.27 -13.00
#